data_AF-R5KPA6-F1
#
_entry.id   AF-R5KPA6-F1
#
_cell.length_a   1.000
_cell.length_b   1.000
_cell.length_c   1.000
_cell.angle_alpha   90.00
_cell.angle_beta   90.00
_cell.angle_gamma   90.00
#
_symmetry.space_group_name_H-M   'P 1'
#
loop_
_entity.id
_entity.type
_entity.pdbx_description
1 polymer ?
#
loop_
_entity_poly.entity_id
_entity_poly.type
_entity_poly.pdbx_seq_one_letter_code
_entity_poly.pdbx_strand_id
1 'polypeptide(L)'
;MIFETKNGSSLDSDLISNYLDSLVNRFFKILPIREENEESLGVYLNSFQQELIGCKGLIIALNNDALFLSLISSLQYLIDNPECSVQTVRRNVFNSISVCKKLKSNYTSNQN
;
A
#
# COMPACT_ATOMS: atom_id res chain seq x y z
N MET A 1 10.65 -10.29 13.97
CA MET A 1 11.16 -8.92 14.21
C MET A 1 10.11 -8.18 15.00
N ILE A 2 10.48 -7.33 15.96
CA ILE A 2 9.54 -6.50 16.70
C ILE A 2 9.60 -5.09 16.12
N PHE A 3 8.44 -4.50 15.89
CA PHE A 3 8.29 -3.14 15.38
C PHE A 3 7.69 -2.24 16.44
N GLU A 4 8.29 -1.08 16.65
CA GLU A 4 7.75 -0.09 17.57
C GLU A 4 6.72 0.81 16.89
N THR A 5 5.62 1.04 17.60
CA THR A 5 4.63 2.04 17.24
C THR A 5 5.00 3.39 17.82
N LYS A 6 4.40 4.44 17.28
CA LYS A 6 4.55 5.82 17.77
C LYS A 6 4.15 6.00 19.25
N ASN A 7 3.28 5.15 19.79
CA ASN A 7 2.87 5.20 21.21
C ASN A 7 3.66 4.22 22.10
N GLY A 8 4.76 3.64 21.61
CA GLY A 8 5.64 2.76 22.40
C GLY A 8 5.16 1.32 22.56
N SER A 9 4.14 0.92 21.80
CA SER A 9 3.69 -0.49 21.74
C SER A 9 4.54 -1.28 20.74
N SER A 10 4.66 -2.58 20.97
CA SER A 10 5.34 -3.51 20.06
C SER A 10 4.34 -4.22 19.15
N LEU A 11 4.65 -4.30 17.85
CA LEU A 11 3.96 -5.12 16.87
C LEU A 11 4.87 -6.26 16.40
N ASP A 12 4.29 -7.43 16.20
CA ASP A 12 4.99 -8.57 15.65
C ASP A 12 5.14 -8.46 14.12
N SER A 13 6.22 -9.02 13.58
CA SER A 13 6.49 -9.12 12.15
C SER A 13 5.38 -9.83 11.37
N ASP A 14 4.69 -10.79 11.99
CA ASP A 14 3.58 -11.49 11.33
C ASP A 14 2.41 -10.55 11.06
N LEU A 15 2.14 -9.61 11.96
CA LEU A 15 1.10 -8.60 11.75
C LEU A 15 1.44 -7.69 10.55
N ILE A 16 2.69 -7.25 10.44
CA ILE A 16 3.14 -6.44 9.29
C ILE A 16 3.10 -7.26 8.00
N SER A 17 3.54 -8.52 8.04
CA SER A 17 3.47 -9.43 6.90
C SER A 17 2.03 -9.59 6.40
N ASN A 18 1.09 -9.87 7.30
CA ASN A 18 -0.32 -10.03 6.97
C ASN A 18 -0.94 -8.73 6.45
N TYR A 19 -0.54 -7.58 7.01
CA TYR A 19 -0.95 -6.27 6.50
C TYR A 19 -0.50 -6.07 5.05
N LEU A 20 0.78 -6.33 4.73
CA LEU A 20 1.31 -6.18 3.38
C LEU A 20 0.66 -7.13 2.37
N ASP A 21 0.31 -8.36 2.79
CA ASP A 21 -0.50 -9.28 1.96
C ASP A 21 -1.90 -8.71 1.71
N SER A 22 -2.53 -8.11 2.73
CA SER A 22 -3.83 -7.44 2.56
C SER A 22 -3.75 -6.27 1.57
N LEU A 23 -2.63 -5.54 1.56
CA LEU A 23 -2.40 -4.44 0.61
C LEU A 23 -2.35 -4.94 -0.83
N VAL A 24 -1.73 -6.10 -1.09
CA VAL A 24 -1.71 -6.72 -2.42
C VAL A 24 -3.14 -6.90 -2.94
N ASN A 25 -4.03 -7.47 -2.12
CA ASN A 25 -5.42 -7.68 -2.51
C ASN A 25 -6.17 -6.36 -2.78
N ARG A 26 -5.88 -5.32 -2.01
CA ARG A 26 -6.48 -4.00 -2.20
C ARG A 26 -6.00 -3.31 -3.47
N PHE A 27 -4.71 -3.39 -3.77
CA PHE A 27 -4.22 -2.92 -5.07
C PHE A 27 -4.86 -3.69 -6.23
N PHE A 28 -5.00 -5.02 -6.12
CA PHE A 28 -5.72 -5.80 -7.12
C PHE A 28 -7.17 -5.34 -7.32
N LYS A 29 -7.88 -4.99 -6.24
CA LYS A 29 -9.27 -4.51 -6.28
C LYS A 29 -9.46 -3.23 -7.11
N ILE A 30 -8.42 -2.41 -7.29
CA ILE A 30 -8.47 -1.22 -8.15
C ILE A 30 -8.80 -1.58 -9.61
N LEU A 31 -8.33 -2.74 -10.10
CA LEU A 31 -8.51 -3.14 -11.49
C LEU A 31 -9.98 -3.32 -11.88
N PRO A 32 -10.78 -4.20 -11.23
CA PRO A 32 -12.17 -4.39 -11.61
C PRO A 32 -12.99 -3.11 -11.46
N ILE A 33 -12.78 -2.34 -10.38
CA ILE A 33 -13.49 -1.06 -10.16
C ILE A 33 -13.23 -0.10 -11.33
N ARG A 34 -11.97 -0.02 -11.82
CA ARG A 34 -11.63 0.81 -12.99
C ARG A 34 -12.19 0.24 -14.29
N GLU A 35 -12.06 -1.07 -14.51
CA GLU A 35 -12.51 -1.75 -15.73
C GLU A 35 -14.03 -1.65 -15.92
N GLU A 36 -14.77 -1.64 -14.82
CA GLU A 36 -16.23 -1.47 -14.77
C GLU A 36 -16.66 0.00 -14.76
N ASN A 37 -15.70 0.95 -14.73
CA ASN A 37 -15.94 2.39 -14.62
C ASN A 37 -16.86 2.77 -13.45
N GLU A 38 -16.68 2.13 -12.30
CA GLU A 38 -17.47 2.46 -11.11
C GLU A 38 -17.13 3.86 -10.59
N GLU A 39 -18.16 4.65 -10.27
CA GLU A 39 -18.02 5.97 -9.62
C GLU A 39 -17.34 5.88 -8.24
N SER A 40 -17.35 4.69 -7.63
CA SER A 40 -16.78 4.39 -6.32
C SER A 40 -15.24 4.46 -6.29
N LEU A 41 -14.56 4.44 -7.45
CA LEU A 41 -13.10 4.36 -7.54
C LEU A 41 -12.40 5.51 -6.81
N GLY A 42 -12.85 6.74 -7.04
CA GLY A 42 -12.22 7.92 -6.41
C GLY A 42 -12.29 7.85 -4.89
N VAL A 43 -13.44 7.47 -4.34
CA VAL A 43 -13.63 7.29 -2.89
C VAL A 43 -12.72 6.16 -2.38
N TYR A 44 -12.70 5.03 -3.08
CA TYR A 44 -11.86 3.88 -2.72
C TYR A 44 -10.37 4.25 -2.65
N LEU A 45 -9.84 4.93 -3.67
CA LEU A 45 -8.44 5.33 -3.73
C LEU A 45 -8.08 6.30 -2.60
N ASN A 46 -8.93 7.29 -2.33
CA ASN A 46 -8.73 8.24 -1.24
C ASN A 46 -8.71 7.55 0.12
N SER A 47 -9.69 6.71 0.42
CA SER A 47 -9.73 5.96 1.68
C SER A 47 -8.54 5.01 1.81
N PHE A 48 -8.10 4.39 0.71
CA PHE A 48 -6.93 3.53 0.72
C PHE A 48 -5.65 4.33 1.02
N GLN A 49 -5.45 5.47 0.38
CA GLN A 49 -4.29 6.31 0.63
C GLN A 49 -4.26 6.85 2.07
N GLN A 50 -5.41 7.28 2.60
CA GLN A 50 -5.54 7.75 3.99
C GLN A 50 -5.11 6.68 4.99
N GLU A 51 -5.47 5.42 4.76
CA GLU A 51 -5.02 4.33 5.62
C GLU A 51 -3.50 4.12 5.55
N LEU A 52 -2.89 4.15 4.35
CA LEU A 52 -1.43 4.05 4.23
C LEU A 52 -0.72 5.18 4.98
N ILE A 53 -1.23 6.42 4.87
CA ILE A 53 -0.69 7.57 5.61
C ILE A 53 -0.85 7.37 7.13
N GLY A 54 -2.00 6.86 7.58
CA GLY A 54 -2.21 6.50 8.97
C GLY A 54 -1.24 5.43 9.47
N CYS A 55 -1.02 4.39 8.67
CA CYS A 55 -0.09 3.30 8.97
C CYS A 55 1.36 3.80 9.05
N LYS A 56 1.79 4.68 8.13
CA LYS A 56 3.07 5.39 8.19
C LYS A 56 3.23 6.17 9.50
N GLY A 57 2.16 6.80 9.98
CA GLY A 57 2.14 7.55 11.23
C GLY A 57 2.12 6.68 12.49
N LEU A 58 1.72 5.41 12.36
CA LEU A 58 1.65 4.44 13.45
C LEU A 58 2.97 3.68 13.63
N ILE A 59 3.56 3.15 12.56
CA ILE A 59 4.71 2.24 12.60
C ILE A 59 5.99 3.01 12.26
N ILE A 60 6.92 3.10 13.21
CA ILE A 60 8.13 3.93 13.07
C ILE A 60 8.97 3.50 11.87
N ALA A 61 9.11 2.18 11.64
CA ALA A 61 9.89 1.62 10.55
C ALA A 61 9.39 2.02 9.15
N LEU A 62 8.09 2.30 8.99
CA LEU A 62 7.50 2.71 7.71
C LEU A 62 7.66 4.22 7.45
N ASN A 63 7.93 5.02 8.49
CA ASN A 63 7.93 6.48 8.38
C ASN A 63 8.97 7.01 7.36
N ASN A 64 10.12 6.34 7.27
CA ASN A 64 11.22 6.72 6.38
C ASN A 64 11.51 5.66 5.31
N ASP A 65 10.56 4.78 5.00
CA ASP A 65 10.74 3.74 3.99
C ASP A 65 10.36 4.24 2.59
N ALA A 66 11.32 4.23 1.66
CA ALA A 66 11.14 4.72 0.29
C ALA A 66 10.16 3.86 -0.54
N LEU A 67 10.09 2.55 -0.28
CA LEU A 67 9.12 1.66 -0.92
C LEU A 67 7.71 1.96 -0.42
N PHE A 68 7.55 2.25 0.87
CA PHE A 68 6.26 2.67 1.41
C PHE A 68 5.79 4.01 0.82
N LEU A 69 6.70 4.99 0.69
CA LEU A 69 6.41 6.25 0.01
C LEU A 69 5.99 6.03 -1.46
N SER A 70 6.59 5.05 -2.13
CA SER A 70 6.21 4.70 -3.51
C SER A 70 4.76 4.22 -3.59
N LEU A 71 4.25 3.47 -2.62
CA LEU A 71 2.85 3.04 -2.59
C LEU A 71 1.89 4.23 -2.46
N ILE A 72 2.18 5.17 -1.55
CA ILE A 72 1.36 6.38 -1.34
C ILE A 72 1.37 7.25 -2.61
N SER A 73 2.54 7.41 -3.22
CA SER A 73 2.72 8.23 -4.42
C SER A 73 2.01 7.63 -5.64
N SER A 74 2.02 6.30 -5.78
CA SER A 74 1.25 5.60 -6.82
C SER A 74 -0.26 5.84 -6.67
N LEU A 75 -0.78 5.78 -5.44
CA LEU A 75 -2.19 6.10 -5.20
C LEU A 75 -2.50 7.58 -5.48
N GLN A 76 -1.61 8.50 -5.07
CA GLN A 76 -1.77 9.93 -5.33
C GLN A 76 -1.91 10.20 -6.84
N TYR A 77 -1.05 9.59 -7.65
CA TYR A 77 -1.11 9.74 -9.10
C TYR A 77 -2.48 9.29 -9.67
N LEU A 78 -3.02 8.16 -9.20
CA LEU A 78 -4.32 7.67 -9.66
C LEU A 78 -5.47 8.57 -9.21
N ILE A 79 -5.38 9.16 -8.01
CA ILE A 79 -6.36 10.13 -7.49
C ILE A 79 -6.35 11.41 -8.33
N ASP A 80 -5.17 11.94 -8.64
CA ASP A 80 -5.03 13.19 -9.40
C ASP A 80 -5.33 13.02 -10.90
N ASN A 81 -5.36 11.78 -11.40
CA ASN A 81 -5.57 11.46 -12.82
C ASN A 81 -6.71 10.43 -13.00
N PRO A 82 -7.97 10.78 -12.65
CA PRO A 82 -9.10 9.85 -12.70
C PRO A 82 -9.40 9.32 -14.12
N GLU A 83 -9.04 10.11 -15.15
CA GLU A 83 -9.27 9.76 -16.55
C GLU A 83 -8.15 8.90 -17.17
N CYS A 84 -7.16 8.47 -16.39
CA CYS A 84 -6.04 7.70 -16.94
C CYS A 84 -6.48 6.31 -17.48
N SER A 85 -5.81 5.84 -18.53
CA SER A 85 -6.22 4.59 -19.21
C SER A 85 -6.17 3.37 -18.28
N VAL A 86 -7.02 2.38 -18.54
CA VAL A 86 -7.02 1.08 -17.82
C VAL A 86 -5.62 0.45 -17.83
N GLN A 87 -4.87 0.58 -18.93
CA GLN A 87 -3.50 0.08 -19.06
C GLN A 87 -2.54 0.79 -18.09
N THR A 88 -2.70 2.10 -17.92
CA THR A 88 -1.91 2.90 -16.96
C THR A 88 -2.23 2.49 -15.53
N VAL A 89 -3.51 2.33 -15.20
CA VAL A 89 -3.96 1.82 -13.89
C VAL A 89 -3.37 0.44 -13.63
N ARG A 90 -3.49 -0.47 -14.59
CA ARG A 90 -2.96 -1.84 -14.51
C ARG A 90 -1.46 -1.86 -14.23
N ARG A 91 -0.68 -1.06 -14.96
CA ARG A 91 0.76 -0.92 -14.73
C ARG A 91 1.07 -0.43 -13.31
N ASN A 92 0.38 0.61 -12.84
CA ASN A 92 0.57 1.14 -11.49
C ASN A 92 0.21 0.11 -10.41
N VAL A 93 -0.90 -0.60 -10.57
CA VAL A 93 -1.32 -1.66 -9.65
C VAL A 93 -0.28 -2.77 -9.53
N PHE A 94 0.21 -3.32 -10.65
CA PHE A 94 1.21 -4.40 -10.61
C PHE A 94 2.57 -3.94 -10.08
N ASN A 95 2.95 -2.69 -10.34
CA ASN A 95 4.13 -2.10 -9.72
C ASN A 95 3.96 -2.02 -8.19
N SER A 96 2.84 -1.48 -7.71
CA SER A 96 2.55 -1.41 -6.27
C SER A 96 2.49 -2.79 -5.60
N ILE A 97 1.93 -3.80 -6.25
CA ILE A 97 1.94 -5.19 -5.76
C ILE A 97 3.38 -5.71 -5.61
N SER A 98 4.24 -5.43 -6.58
CA SER A 98 5.66 -5.81 -6.52
C SER A 98 6.37 -5.11 -5.36
N VAL A 99 6.05 -3.84 -5.12
CA VAL A 99 6.54 -3.06 -3.98
C VAL A 99 6.07 -3.66 -2.64
N CYS A 100 4.80 -4.05 -2.50
CA CYS A 100 4.30 -4.72 -1.29
C CYS A 100 5.07 -6.03 -1.01
N LYS A 101 5.32 -6.85 -2.04
CA LYS A 101 6.08 -8.10 -1.90
C LYS A 101 7.52 -7.84 -1.46
N LYS A 102 8.16 -6.79 -2.00
CA LYS A 102 9.51 -6.39 -1.61
C LYS A 102 9.57 -5.88 -0.17
N LEU A 103 8.62 -5.02 0.23
CA LEU A 103 8.47 -4.57 1.61
C LEU A 103 8.31 -5.76 2.57
N LYS A 104 7.46 -6.72 2.21
CA LYS A 104 7.24 -7.92 3.01
C LYS A 104 8.54 -8.67 3.22
N SER A 105 9.28 -8.94 2.14
CA SER A 105 10.60 -9.58 2.25
C SER A 105 11.54 -8.77 3.14
N ASN A 106 11.63 -7.45 3.01
CA ASN A 106 12.51 -6.65 3.87
C ASN A 106 12.18 -6.78 5.38
N TYR A 107 10.90 -6.89 5.72
CA TYR A 107 10.45 -6.96 7.11
C TYR A 107 10.34 -8.37 7.68
N THR A 108 10.38 -9.41 6.83
CA THR A 108 10.35 -10.81 7.25
C THR A 108 11.67 -11.55 7.04
N SER A 109 12.54 -11.11 6.12
CA SER A 109 13.77 -11.80 5.73
C SER A 109 14.98 -11.52 6.62
N ASN A 110 14.88 -10.65 7.63
CA ASN A 110 15.90 -10.51 8.68
C ASN A 110 15.86 -11.69 9.70
N GLN A 111 15.73 -12.92 9.20
CA GLN A 111 15.80 -14.16 9.99
C GLN A 111 17.08 -14.97 9.78
N ASN A 112 18.13 -14.41 9.16
CA ASN A 112 19.45 -15.04 9.09
C ASN A 112 20.56 -14.06 9.46
#